data_AF-A0A842NHY5-F1
#
_entry.id   AF-A0A842NHY5-F1
#
_cell.length_a   1.000
_cell.length_b   1.000
_cell.length_c   1.000
_cell.angle_alpha   90.00
_cell.angle_beta   90.00
_cell.angle_gamma   90.00
#
_symmetry.space_group_name_H-M   'P 1'
#
loop_
_entity.id
_entity.type
_entity.pdbx_description
1 polymer ?
#
loop_
_entity_poly.entity_id
_entity_poly.type
_entity_poly.pdbx_seq_one_letter_code
_entity_poly.pdbx_strand_id
1 'polypeptide(L)'
;MSTSGVTDLRKLILRTLNDNQLLVLNSVADQEQSLTSLLRQLSEDYGIPLSTLKLNARILRELNLIGYGSIRDKRAAQLENLGSFVVKLLMDDPWRAMVQFAD
;
A
#
# COMPACT_ATOMS: atom_id res chain seq x y z
N MET A 1 17.13 -18.33 -5.85
CA MET A 1 16.16 -17.92 -6.89
C MET A 1 16.87 -16.96 -7.84
N SER A 2 16.66 -17.07 -9.15
CA SER A 2 17.32 -16.16 -10.11
C SER A 2 16.84 -14.73 -9.87
N THR A 3 17.76 -13.79 -9.74
CA THR A 3 17.49 -12.35 -9.57
C THR A 3 16.60 -11.78 -10.67
N SER A 4 16.61 -12.40 -11.86
CA SER A 4 15.71 -12.08 -12.98
C SER A 4 14.23 -12.28 -12.64
N GLY A 5 13.85 -13.42 -12.06
CA GLY A 5 12.43 -13.73 -11.82
C GLY A 5 11.79 -12.82 -10.77
N VAL A 6 12.57 -12.45 -9.74
CA VAL A 6 12.16 -11.47 -8.73
C VAL A 6 11.95 -10.09 -9.35
N THR A 7 12.82 -9.70 -10.28
CA THR A 7 12.72 -8.41 -11.00
C THR A 7 11.49 -8.34 -11.91
N ASP A 8 11.19 -9.43 -12.62
CA ASP A 8 10.03 -9.49 -13.52
C ASP A 8 8.71 -9.49 -12.75
N LEU A 9 8.65 -10.23 -11.63
CA LEU A 9 7.49 -10.20 -10.73
C LEU A 9 7.26 -8.80 -10.14
N ARG A 10 8.32 -8.11 -9.75
CA ARG A 10 8.25 -6.71 -9.27
C ARG A 10 7.65 -5.79 -10.34
N LYS A 11 8.15 -5.86 -11.58
CA LYS A 11 7.63 -5.07 -12.70
C LYS A 11 6.16 -5.34 -12.97
N LEU A 12 5.74 -6.61 -12.87
CA LEU A 12 4.34 -6.99 -13.03
C LEU A 12 3.47 -6.33 -11.96
N ILE A 13 3.87 -6.43 -10.69
CA ILE A 13 3.14 -5.84 -9.56
C ILE A 13 3.03 -4.32 -9.70
N LEU A 14 4.12 -3.63 -10.05
CA LEU A 14 4.11 -2.17 -10.28
C LEU A 14 3.24 -1.73 -11.46
N ARG A 15 2.99 -2.60 -12.44
CA ARG A 15 2.05 -2.34 -13.54
C ARG A 15 0.60 -2.61 -13.17
N THR A 16 0.37 -3.48 -12.19
CA THR A 16 -0.97 -3.86 -11.74
C THR A 16 -1.48 -2.94 -10.63
N LEU A 17 -0.60 -2.50 -9.72
CA LEU A 17 -0.94 -1.56 -8.67
C LEU A 17 -0.72 -0.12 -9.14
N ASN A 18 -1.78 0.69 -9.12
CA ASN A 18 -1.66 2.13 -9.40
C ASN A 18 -1.03 2.89 -8.22
N ASP A 19 -0.58 4.13 -8.46
CA ASP A 19 0.12 4.95 -7.46
C ASP A 19 -0.69 5.16 -6.17
N ASN A 20 -2.01 5.30 -6.28
CA ASN A 20 -2.88 5.44 -5.11
C ASN A 20 -2.97 4.15 -4.29
N GLN A 21 -2.92 2.98 -4.94
CA GLN A 21 -2.88 1.68 -4.26
C GLN A 21 -1.55 1.48 -3.54
N LEU A 22 -0.44 1.87 -4.17
CA LEU A 22 0.87 1.83 -3.53
C LEU A 22 0.97 2.80 -2.36
N LEU A 23 0.41 4.01 -2.49
CA LEU A 23 0.35 4.97 -1.39
C LEU A 23 -0.41 4.39 -0.19
N VAL A 24 -1.62 3.87 -0.41
CA VAL A 24 -2.42 3.26 0.66
C VAL A 24 -1.69 2.06 1.27
N LEU A 25 -1.13 1.17 0.45
CA LEU A 25 -0.44 -0.03 0.92
C LEU A 25 0.78 0.31 1.80
N ASN A 26 1.62 1.25 1.37
CA ASN A 26 2.78 1.68 2.18
C ASN A 26 2.33 2.40 3.46
N SER A 27 1.31 3.24 3.40
CA SER A 27 0.87 3.99 4.57
C SER A 27 0.23 3.09 5.65
N VAL A 28 -0.38 1.97 5.24
CA VAL A 28 -0.85 0.92 6.17
C VAL A 28 0.32 0.18 6.82
N ALA A 29 1.47 0.09 6.15
CA ALA A 29 2.66 -0.55 6.71
C ALA A 29 3.27 0.24 7.88
N ASP A 30 3.16 1.56 7.83
CA ASP A 30 3.91 2.47 8.70
C ASP A 30 3.12 2.97 9.92
N GLN A 31 1.79 2.77 9.98
CA GLN A 31 0.94 3.44 10.95
C GLN A 31 -0.11 2.52 11.59
N GLU A 32 -0.13 2.47 12.93
CA GLU A 32 -1.13 1.75 13.71
C GLU A 32 -2.38 2.61 13.95
N GLN A 33 -3.15 2.86 12.90
CA GLN A 33 -4.42 3.59 13.01
C GLN A 33 -5.56 2.94 12.25
N SER A 34 -6.80 3.41 12.49
CA SER A 34 -7.96 2.94 11.74
C SER A 34 -7.82 3.30 10.26
N LEU A 35 -8.32 2.45 9.36
CA LEU A 35 -8.29 2.75 7.93
C LEU A 35 -8.96 4.09 7.62
N THR A 36 -10.06 4.43 8.31
CA THR A 36 -10.78 5.67 8.02
C THR A 36 -9.95 6.91 8.37
N SER A 37 -9.26 6.88 9.50
CA SER A 37 -8.35 7.96 9.91
C SER A 37 -7.21 8.10 8.90
N LEU A 38 -6.59 6.97 8.51
CA LEU A 38 -5.50 6.94 7.54
C LEU A 38 -5.92 7.52 6.19
N LEU A 39 -7.05 7.07 5.64
CA LEU A 39 -7.50 7.56 4.33
C LEU A 39 -7.91 9.04 4.37
N ARG A 40 -8.38 9.55 5.51
CA ARG A 40 -8.68 10.97 5.67
C ARG A 40 -7.39 11.80 5.64
N GLN A 41 -6.40 11.37 6.41
CA GLN A 41 -5.08 12.00 6.40
C GLN A 41 -4.46 12.00 5.00
N LEU A 42 -4.44 10.85 4.30
CA LEU A 42 -3.91 10.78 2.93
C LEU A 42 -4.68 11.69 1.94
N SER A 43 -5.99 11.87 2.15
CA SER A 43 -6.79 12.76 1.33
C SER A 43 -6.38 14.23 1.52
N GLU A 44 -6.13 14.62 2.77
CA GLU A 44 -5.69 15.96 3.14
C GLU A 44 -4.24 16.22 2.67
N ASP A 45 -3.33 15.28 2.93
CA ASP A 45 -1.89 15.43 2.66
C ASP A 45 -1.57 15.45 1.15
N TYR A 46 -2.29 14.65 0.35
CA TYR A 46 -1.99 14.46 -1.08
C TYR A 46 -3.08 15.01 -2.02
N GLY A 47 -4.15 15.61 -1.49
CA GLY A 47 -5.26 16.15 -2.29
C GLY A 47 -6.06 15.09 -3.06
N ILE A 48 -5.91 13.81 -2.75
CA ILE A 48 -6.61 12.71 -3.44
C ILE A 48 -8.03 12.58 -2.88
N PRO A 49 -9.08 12.47 -3.70
CA PRO A 49 -10.45 12.30 -3.20
C PRO A 49 -10.61 11.07 -2.28
N LEU A 50 -11.30 11.26 -1.15
CA LEU A 50 -11.54 10.18 -0.18
C LEU A 50 -12.28 8.97 -0.79
N SER A 51 -13.16 9.18 -1.77
CA SER A 51 -13.85 8.11 -2.50
C SER A 51 -12.86 7.24 -3.31
N THR A 52 -11.89 7.88 -3.96
CA THR A 52 -10.79 7.21 -4.68
C THR A 52 -9.96 6.37 -3.72
N LEU A 53 -9.56 6.94 -2.58
CA LEU A 53 -8.79 6.22 -1.57
C LEU A 53 -9.56 5.03 -0.98
N LYS A 54 -10.86 5.20 -0.71
CA LYS A 54 -11.74 4.10 -0.24
C LYS A 54 -11.86 2.97 -1.25
N LEU A 55 -12.01 3.29 -2.54
CA LEU A 55 -12.04 2.28 -3.60
C LEU A 55 -10.72 1.51 -3.64
N ASN A 56 -9.59 2.20 -3.61
CA ASN A 56 -8.27 1.56 -3.62
C ASN A 56 -8.05 0.68 -2.38
N ALA A 57 -8.40 1.14 -1.18
CA ALA A 57 -8.31 0.32 0.03
C ALA A 57 -9.21 -0.93 -0.03
N ARG A 58 -10.41 -0.81 -0.61
CA ARG A 58 -11.30 -1.95 -0.84
C ARG A 58 -10.66 -2.98 -1.79
N ILE A 59 -10.11 -2.52 -2.93
CA ILE A 59 -9.42 -3.40 -3.89
C ILE A 59 -8.25 -4.11 -3.22
N LEU A 60 -7.42 -3.39 -2.46
CA LEU A 60 -6.29 -3.98 -1.74
C LEU A 60 -6.73 -5.05 -0.72
N ARG A 61 -7.87 -4.85 -0.06
CA ARG A 61 -8.46 -5.85 0.84
C ARG A 61 -8.98 -7.07 0.07
N GLU A 62 -9.65 -6.86 -1.07
CA GLU A 62 -10.13 -7.94 -1.93
C GLU A 62 -8.96 -8.79 -2.48
N LEU A 63 -7.80 -8.17 -2.68
CA LEU A 63 -6.54 -8.83 -3.05
C LEU A 63 -5.79 -9.46 -1.85
N ASN A 64 -6.35 -9.40 -0.64
CA ASN A 64 -5.73 -9.88 0.59
C ASN A 64 -4.34 -9.25 0.88
N LEU A 65 -4.17 -7.98 0.51
CA LEU A 65 -2.95 -7.21 0.78
C LEU A 65 -3.06 -6.46 2.11
N ILE A 66 -4.26 -6.00 2.46
CA ILE A 66 -4.51 -5.30 3.72
C ILE A 66 -5.73 -5.88 4.45
N GLY A 67 -5.67 -5.81 5.77
CA GLY A 67 -6.76 -6.15 6.69
C GLY A 67 -7.17 -4.92 7.48
N TYR A 68 -8.46 -4.81 7.80
CA TYR A 68 -8.95 -3.79 8.73
C TYR A 68 -10.30 -4.18 9.31
N GLY A 69 -10.52 -3.69 10.53
CA GLY A 69 -11.74 -3.90 11.30
C GLY A 69 -13.01 -3.29 10.67
N SER A 70 -14.15 -3.63 11.23
CA SER A 70 -15.44 -3.02 10.87
C SER A 70 -15.86 -2.01 11.94
N ILE A 71 -16.97 -1.31 11.73
CA ILE A 71 -17.56 -0.42 12.74
C ILE A 71 -17.85 -1.17 14.06
N ARG A 72 -18.16 -2.48 13.97
CA ARG A 72 -18.46 -3.35 15.12
C ARG A 72 -17.22 -4.00 15.73
N ASP A 73 -16.10 -3.98 15.02
CA ASP A 73 -14.84 -4.63 15.38
C ASP A 73 -13.70 -3.67 15.07
N LYS A 74 -13.36 -2.83 16.04
CA LYS A 74 -12.41 -1.71 15.86
C LYS A 74 -10.96 -2.23 15.88
N ARG A 75 -10.55 -2.84 14.78
CA ARG A 75 -9.15 -3.18 14.50
C ARG A 75 -8.47 -2.13 13.64
N ALA A 76 -7.21 -1.84 13.96
CA ALA A 76 -6.35 -1.01 13.13
C ALA A 76 -6.22 -1.60 11.71
N ALA A 77 -5.87 -0.75 10.74
CA ALA A 77 -5.44 -1.23 9.45
C ALA A 77 -4.08 -1.91 9.59
N GLN A 78 -3.90 -3.03 8.92
CA GLN A 78 -2.66 -3.81 8.96
C GLN A 78 -2.38 -4.44 7.61
N LEU A 79 -1.11 -4.74 7.33
CA LEU A 79 -0.76 -5.58 6.20
C LEU A 79 -1.15 -7.03 6.50
N GLU A 80 -1.69 -7.70 5.49
CA GLU A 80 -1.78 -9.15 5.50
C GLU A 80 -0.44 -9.75 5.07
N ASN A 81 -0.29 -11.08 5.17
CA ASN A 81 0.95 -11.78 4.80
C ASN A 81 1.38 -11.46 3.35
N LEU A 82 0.42 -11.44 2.41
CA LEU A 82 0.71 -11.13 1.00
C LEU A 82 1.08 -9.65 0.82
N GLY A 83 0.42 -8.73 1.52
CA GLY A 83 0.78 -7.31 1.51
C GLY A 83 2.20 -7.05 2.03
N SER A 84 2.56 -7.72 3.12
CA SER A 84 3.91 -7.66 3.70
C SER A 84 4.97 -8.17 2.74
N PHE A 85 4.68 -9.27 2.02
CA PHE A 85 5.56 -9.79 0.98
C PHE A 85 5.72 -8.79 -0.18
N VAL A 86 4.62 -8.21 -0.66
CA VAL A 86 4.65 -7.22 -1.74
C VAL A 86 5.46 -5.99 -1.34
N VAL A 87 5.23 -5.42 -0.16
CA VAL A 87 5.99 -4.25 0.32
C VAL A 87 7.48 -4.56 0.38
N LYS A 88 7.89 -5.70 0.96
CA LYS A 88 9.31 -6.11 1.00
C LYS A 88 9.92 -6.25 -0.39
N LEU A 89 9.21 -6.88 -1.32
CA LEU A 89 9.66 -7.06 -2.70
C LEU A 89 9.89 -5.70 -3.42
N LEU A 90 9.09 -4.70 -3.09
CA LEU A 90 9.20 -3.33 -3.60
C LEU A 90 10.29 -2.50 -2.88
N MET A 91 10.56 -2.76 -1.60
CA MET A 91 11.60 -2.08 -0.81
C MET A 91 13.02 -2.60 -1.12
N ASP A 92 13.16 -3.86 -1.53
CA ASP A 92 14.43 -4.46 -2.00
C ASP A 92 14.88 -3.89 -3.38
N ASP A 93 14.48 -2.66 -3.68
CA ASP A 93 14.90 -1.91 -4.86
C ASP A 93 15.85 -0.78 -4.45
N PRO A 94 17.15 -0.81 -4.83
CA PRO A 94 18.06 0.29 -4.61
C PRO A 94 17.61 1.61 -5.28
N TRP A 95 16.58 1.58 -6.14
CA TRP A 95 16.02 2.75 -6.81
C TRP A 95 14.98 3.53 -5.98
N ARG A 96 14.46 2.98 -4.87
CA ARG A 96 13.64 3.78 -3.93
C ARG A 96 14.46 4.86 -3.22
N ALA A 97 15.78 4.69 -3.13
CA ALA A 97 16.68 5.72 -2.63
C ALA A 97 16.80 6.93 -3.58
N MET A 98 16.38 6.84 -4.85
CA MET A 98 16.51 7.95 -5.80
C MET A 98 15.29 8.86 -5.88
N VAL A 99 14.11 8.42 -5.45
CA VAL A 99 12.87 9.22 -5.52
C VAL A 99 12.66 10.10 -4.27
N GLN A 100 13.41 9.85 -3.18
CA GLN A 100 13.36 10.66 -1.95
C GLN A 100 14.36 11.85 -1.92
N PHE A 101 15.15 12.07 -2.97
CA PHE A 101 16.11 13.20 -3.04
C PHE A 101 15.92 14.10 -4.27
N ALA A 102 14.73 14.07 -4.87
CA ALA A 102 14.36 15.06 -5.89
C ALA A 102 13.40 16.09 -5.28
N ASP A 103 13.92 16.83 -4.29
CA ASP A 103 13.50 18.20 -3.95
C ASP A 103 14.67 19.12 -4.28
#